data_AF-A0A3L7SFV5-F1
#
_entry.id   AF-A0A3L7SFV5-F1
#
_cell.length_a   1.000
_cell.length_b   1.000
_cell.length_c   1.000
_cell.angle_alpha   90.00
_cell.angle_beta   90.00
_cell.angle_gamma   90.00
#
_symmetry.space_group_name_H-M   'P 1'
#
loop_
_entity.id
_entity.type
_entity.pdbx_description
1 polymer ?
#
loop_
_entity_poly.entity_id
_entity_poly.type
_entity_poly.pdbx_seq_one_letter_code
_entity_poly.pdbx_strand_id
1 'polypeptide(L)' 'MKQEMLINVSQPEECRIAIMEDGVLEELYVERTSQDNLVGNIYKGRIVNIEPSIQAA' A
#
# COMPACT_ATOMS: atom_id res chain seq x y z
N MET A 1 10.78 -22.19 14.66
CA MET A 1 10.00 -21.62 13.56
C MET A 1 10.72 -20.38 13.10
N LYS A 2 11.26 -20.44 11.89
CA LYS A 2 11.96 -19.34 11.25
C LYS A 2 10.98 -18.68 10.29
N GLN A 3 10.69 -17.40 10.53
CA GLN A 3 9.91 -16.58 9.61
C GLN A 3 10.84 -15.66 8.82
N GLU A 4 10.60 -15.56 7.53
CA GLU A 4 11.38 -14.72 6.61
C GLU A 4 10.44 -13.88 5.76
N MET A 5 10.81 -12.62 5.55
CA MET A 5 10.12 -11.72 4.62
C MET A 5 11.05 -11.46 3.44
N LEU A 6 10.66 -11.91 2.25
CA LEU A 6 11.42 -11.72 1.01
C LEU A 6 10.78 -10.59 0.20
N ILE A 7 11.58 -9.60 -0.19
CA ILE A 7 11.12 -8.43 -0.93
C ILE A 7 11.78 -8.45 -2.32
N ASN A 8 10.97 -8.43 -3.38
CA ASN A 8 11.43 -8.35 -4.76
C ASN A 8 10.90 -7.09 -5.44
N VAL A 9 11.84 -6.24 -5.83
CA VAL A 9 11.63 -4.94 -6.50
C VAL A 9 12.42 -4.83 -7.82
N SER A 10 12.75 -5.97 -8.42
CA SER A 10 13.56 -6.00 -9.66
C SER A 10 12.79 -5.47 -10.88
N GLN A 11 11.46 -5.61 -10.87
CA GLN A 11 10.56 -5.08 -11.89
C GLN A 11 10.01 -3.73 -11.41
N PRO A 12 10.13 -2.64 -12.18
CA PRO A 12 9.60 -1.33 -11.75
C PRO A 12 8.06 -1.24 -11.78
N GLU A 13 7.39 -2.18 -12.45
CA GLU A 13 5.93 -2.21 -12.58
C GLU A 13 5.23 -2.88 -11.39
N GLU A 14 5.98 -3.64 -10.58
CA GLU A 14 5.43 -4.37 -9.43
C GLU A 14 6.43 -4.53 -8.27
N CYS A 15 5.91 -4.49 -7.05
CA CYS A 15 6.60 -4.91 -5.84
C CYS A 15 5.97 -6.22 -5.34
N ARG A 16 6.80 -7.19 -4.96
CA ARG A 16 6.34 -8.48 -4.42
C ARG A 16 6.95 -8.72 -3.05
N ILE A 17 6.12 -9.08 -2.08
CA ILE A 17 6.53 -9.45 -0.73
C ILE A 17 6.02 -10.85 -0.44
N ALA A 18 6.93 -11.77 -0.10
CA ALA A 18 6.60 -13.13 0.31
C ALA A 18 6.91 -13.31 1.80
N ILE A 19 5.93 -13.84 2.54
CA ILE A 19 6.10 -14.29 3.92
C ILE A 19 6.34 -15.80 3.88
N MET A 20 7.50 -16.21 4.39
CA MET A 20 7.92 -17.61 4.43
C MET A 20 7.94 -18.10 5.88
N GLU A 21 7.48 -19.33 6.09
CA GLU A 21 7.62 -20.05 7.36
C GLU A 21 8.36 -21.37 7.11
N ASP A 22 9.51 -21.54 7.76
CA ASP A 22 10.35 -22.74 7.64
C ASP A 22 10.64 -23.15 6.18
N GLY A 23 10.80 -22.15 5.29
CA GLY A 23 11.10 -22.33 3.87
C GLY A 23 9.87 -22.58 2.98
N VAL A 24 8.65 -22.59 3.55
CA VAL A 24 7.37 -22.70 2.85
C VAL A 24 6.74 -21.33 2.69
N LEU A 25 6.13 -21.04 1.54
CA LEU A 25 5.41 -19.79 1.30
C LEU A 25 4.05 -19.83 2.00
N GLU A 26 3.81 -18.87 2.88
CA GLU A 26 2.53 -18.70 3.57
C GLU A 26 1.68 -17.60 2.90
N GLU A 27 2.26 -16.42 2.68
CA GLU A 27 1.54 -15.28 2.09
C GLU A 27 2.34 -14.62 0.98
N LEU A 28 1.63 -14.13 -0.05
CA LEU A 28 2.20 -13.36 -1.15
C LEU A 28 1.40 -12.08 -1.36
N TYR A 29 2.08 -10.94 -1.23
CA TYR A 29 1.56 -9.63 -1.54
C TYR A 29 2.16 -9.14 -2.85
N VAL A 30 1.32 -8.60 -3.73
CA VAL A 30 1.74 -8.01 -5.00
C VAL A 30 1.11 -6.64 -5.13
N GLU A 31 1.94 -5.62 -5.21
CA GLU A 31 1.52 -4.24 -5.42
C GLU A 31 1.97 -3.80 -6.81
N ARG A 32 1.03 -3.32 -7.63
CA ARG A 32 1.32 -2.79 -8.96
C ARG A 32 1.45 -1.28 -8.88
N THR A 33 2.47 -0.72 -9.51
CA THR A 33 2.72 0.72 -9.55
C THR A 33 1.56 1.51 -10.19
N SER A 34 0.71 0.86 -10.99
CA SER A 34 -0.48 1.48 -11.59
C SER A 34 -1.71 1.54 -10.66
N GLN A 35 -1.65 0.94 -9.47
CA GLN A 35 -2.78 0.80 -8.55
C GLN A 35 -2.48 1.44 -7.18
N ASP A 36 -2.15 2.72 -7.19
CA ASP A 36 -1.98 3.48 -5.95
C ASP A 36 -3.32 3.56 -5.20
N ASN A 37 -3.39 2.93 -4.03
CA ASN A 37 -4.53 3.05 -3.14
C ASN A 37 -4.38 4.28 -2.25
N LEU A 38 -5.35 5.20 -2.32
CA LEU A 38 -5.37 6.40 -1.48
C LEU A 38 -6.09 6.19 -0.14
N VAL A 39 -6.80 5.08 0.02
CA VAL A 39 -7.57 4.79 1.23
C VAL A 39 -6.63 4.57 2.43
N GLY A 40 -6.91 5.26 3.53
CA GLY A 40 -6.11 5.18 4.76
C GLY A 40 -4.93 6.15 4.81
N ASN A 41 -4.64 6.85 3.71
CA ASN A 41 -3.59 7.86 3.71
C ASN A 41 -3.98 9.06 4.58
N ILE A 42 -3.00 9.58 5.33
CA ILE A 42 -3.16 10.75 6.19
C ILE A 42 -2.34 11.90 5.58
N TYR A 43 -3.01 13.02 5.33
CA TYR A 43 -2.41 14.19 4.71
C TYR A 43 -2.55 15.43 5.58
N LYS A 44 -1.60 16.36 5.44
CA LYS A 44 -1.74 17.73 5.94
C LYS A 44 -2.34 18.60 4.85
N GLY A 45 -3.67 18.69 4.83
CA GLY A 45 -4.42 19.53 3.90
C GLY A 45 -4.40 21.02 4.29
N ARG A 46 -4.58 21.89 3.31
CA ARG A 46 -4.94 23.31 3.51
C ARG A 46 -6.35 23.50 2.97
N ILE A 47 -7.26 24.02 3.82
CA ILE A 47 -8.61 24.37 3.38
C ILE A 47 -8.50 25.49 2.34
N VAL A 48 -9.15 25.30 1.18
CA VAL A 48 -9.13 26.26 0.07
C VAL A 48 -10.48 26.91 -0.19
N ASN A 49 -11.58 26.26 0.21
CA ASN A 49 -12.94 26.77 0.08
C ASN A 49 -13.84 26.14 1.15
N ILE A 50 -14.95 26.80 1.48
CA ILE A 50 -16.01 26.23 2.33
C ILE A 50 -17.32 26.42 1.56
N GLU A 51 -18.09 25.34 1.38
CA GLU A 51 -19.39 25.38 0.69
C GLU A 51 -20.52 25.04 1.68
N PRO A 52 -21.18 26.05 2.28
CA PRO A 52 -22.18 25.82 3.32
C PRO A 52 -23.40 25.05 2.84
N SER A 53 -23.78 25.18 1.57
CA SER A 53 -25.00 24.57 1.02
C SER A 53 -24.98 23.05 1.07
N ILE A 54 -23.80 22.45 0.91
CA ILE A 54 -23.58 21.00 1.01
C ILE A 54 -22.87 20.59 2.30
N GLN A 55 -22.63 21.55 3.20
CA GLN A 55 -21.94 21.36 4.48
C GLN A 55 -20.56 20.70 4.34
N ALA A 56 -19.76 21.17 3.37
CA ALA A 56 -18.41 20.66 3.09
C ALA A 56 -17.33 21.76 3.14
N ALA A 57 -16.07 21.36 3.32
CA ALA A 57 -14.87 22.21 3.41
C ALA A 57 -13.63 21.50 2.85
#